data_AF-N1RQR6-F1
#
_entry.id   AF-N1RQR6-F1
#
_cell.length_a   1.000
_cell.length_b   1.000
_cell.length_c   1.000
_cell.angle_alpha   90.00
_cell.angle_beta   90.00
_cell.angle_gamma   90.00
#
_symmetry.space_group_name_H-M   'P 1'
#
loop_
_entity.id
_entity.type
_entity.pdbx_description
1 polymer ?
#
loop_
_entity_poly.entity_id
_entity_poly.type
_entity_poly.pdbx_seq_one_letter_code
_entity_poly.pdbx_strand_id
1 'polypeptide(L)'
;MSVSETDIGRVGQLNCWENMNPFLKSLNVSAGEQVHIAAWPVYPGKERQVAPDPATNYADPASDLVTPEYAIETGTWTLAPFQRLSVEGLKINTPEGVEPETDPSVYNGHARIYRPDGSLVVKPEKDFDGLLFVDIDLNETHLTKVLADFAGHYMRPDLIRLLVDTRRKELITEADANGSIATYTTRQRLGLDKPLDDKKGEQETPEVV
;
A
#
# COMPACT_ATOMS: atom_id res chain seq x y z
N MET A 1 -3.54 1.15 -11.33
CA MET A 1 -2.32 0.31 -11.28
C MET A 1 -1.51 0.76 -10.08
N SER A 2 -0.75 -0.13 -9.47
CA SER A 2 0.06 0.13 -8.27
C SER A 2 1.35 0.90 -8.55
N VAL A 3 1.80 0.95 -9.81
CA VAL A 3 2.92 1.78 -10.29
C VAL A 3 2.38 2.93 -11.14
N SER A 4 2.85 4.14 -10.86
CA SER A 4 2.52 5.36 -11.58
C SER A 4 3.77 5.90 -12.28
N GLU A 5 3.62 6.31 -13.54
CA GLU A 5 4.65 7.08 -14.23
C GLU A 5 4.62 8.54 -13.75
N THR A 6 5.78 9.08 -13.41
CA THR A 6 5.94 10.45 -12.95
C THR A 6 7.18 11.08 -13.58
N ASP A 7 7.31 12.40 -13.50
CA ASP A 7 8.49 13.13 -14.01
C ASP A 7 9.79 12.77 -13.26
N ILE A 8 9.69 12.11 -12.10
CA ILE A 8 10.82 11.67 -11.28
C ILE A 8 11.03 10.14 -11.31
N GLY A 9 10.41 9.45 -12.27
CA GLY A 9 10.53 8.00 -12.46
C GLY A 9 9.24 7.23 -12.17
N ARG A 10 9.32 5.91 -12.29
CA ARG A 10 8.18 5.02 -12.00
C ARG A 10 8.11 4.70 -10.52
N VAL A 11 7.07 5.23 -9.87
CA VAL A 11 6.84 5.09 -8.43
C VAL A 11 5.71 4.12 -8.20
N GLY A 12 5.97 3.03 -7.49
CA GLY A 12 4.91 2.16 -7.02
C GLY A 12 4.75 2.18 -5.51
N GLN A 13 3.63 1.66 -5.06
CA GLN A 13 3.24 1.66 -3.67
C GLN A 13 2.37 0.45 -3.37
N LEU A 14 2.54 -0.09 -2.16
CA LEU A 14 1.71 -1.16 -1.62
C LEU A 14 1.45 -0.87 -0.14
N ASN A 15 0.25 -1.20 0.31
CA ASN A 15 -0.20 -0.92 1.67
C ASN A 15 -0.05 -2.14 2.57
N CYS A 16 0.61 -1.98 3.72
CA CYS A 16 0.65 -3.00 4.77
C CYS A 16 1.15 -4.36 4.22
N TRP A 17 0.43 -5.45 4.48
CA TRP A 17 0.81 -6.80 4.03
C TRP A 17 0.80 -7.00 2.51
N GLU A 18 0.30 -6.05 1.72
CA GLU A 18 0.46 -6.10 0.26
C GLU A 18 1.95 -6.16 -0.14
N ASN A 19 2.83 -5.54 0.65
CA ASN A 19 4.29 -5.59 0.48
C ASN A 19 4.86 -7.02 0.55
N MET A 20 4.16 -7.98 1.16
CA MET A 20 4.56 -9.39 1.21
C MET A 20 3.94 -10.24 0.09
N ASN A 21 3.00 -9.68 -0.69
CA ASN A 21 2.24 -10.45 -1.65
C ASN A 21 3.05 -10.67 -2.95
N PRO A 22 3.43 -11.92 -3.29
CA PRO A 22 4.31 -12.20 -4.42
C PRO A 22 3.68 -11.83 -5.77
N PHE A 23 2.36 -11.84 -5.89
CA PHE A 23 1.68 -11.47 -7.13
C PHE A 23 1.66 -9.95 -7.35
N LEU A 24 1.53 -9.17 -6.27
CA LEU A 24 1.61 -7.71 -6.33
C LEU A 24 3.05 -7.25 -6.60
N LYS A 25 4.03 -7.89 -5.95
CA LYS A 25 5.46 -7.69 -6.27
C LYS A 25 5.73 -7.97 -7.75
N SER A 26 5.30 -9.13 -8.25
CA SER A 26 5.46 -9.51 -9.67
C SER A 26 4.81 -8.52 -10.63
N LEU A 27 3.61 -8.03 -10.29
CA LEU A 27 2.93 -7.00 -11.06
C LEU A 27 3.74 -5.70 -11.12
N ASN A 28 4.24 -5.20 -9.98
CA ASN A 28 5.04 -3.98 -9.91
C ASN A 28 6.36 -4.11 -10.66
N VAL A 29 7.05 -5.25 -10.51
CA VAL A 29 8.26 -5.58 -11.26
C VAL A 29 8.02 -5.55 -12.76
N SER A 30 6.94 -6.19 -13.24
CA SER A 30 6.59 -6.18 -14.66
C SER A 30 6.25 -4.79 -15.20
N ALA A 31 5.79 -3.88 -14.33
CA ALA A 31 5.53 -2.48 -14.67
C ALA A 31 6.81 -1.61 -14.63
N GLY A 32 7.96 -2.23 -14.35
CA GLY A 32 9.27 -1.58 -14.38
C GLY A 32 9.49 -0.59 -13.23
N GLU A 33 8.86 -0.82 -12.07
CA GLU A 33 9.00 0.00 -10.85
C GLU A 33 10.47 0.36 -10.58
N GLN A 34 10.72 1.61 -10.16
CA GLN A 34 12.07 2.10 -9.85
C GLN A 34 12.19 2.56 -8.40
N VAL A 35 11.12 3.18 -7.87
CA VAL A 35 11.00 3.58 -6.48
C VAL A 35 9.73 2.93 -5.91
N HIS A 36 9.85 2.30 -4.75
CA HIS A 36 8.75 1.68 -4.03
C HIS A 36 8.49 2.38 -2.71
N ILE A 37 7.22 2.70 -2.44
CA ILE A 37 6.74 3.17 -1.14
C ILE A 37 6.08 2.01 -0.40
N ALA A 38 6.79 1.47 0.59
CA ALA A 38 6.27 0.42 1.47
C ALA A 38 5.48 1.07 2.63
N ALA A 39 4.18 1.28 2.41
CA ALA A 39 3.31 1.96 3.37
C ALA A 39 2.90 1.00 4.50
N TRP A 40 3.81 0.78 5.46
CA TRP A 40 3.52 0.01 6.67
C TRP A 40 2.63 0.81 7.65
N PRO A 41 1.67 0.17 8.31
CA PRO A 41 0.93 0.82 9.39
C PRO A 41 1.80 0.91 10.64
N VAL A 42 1.30 1.65 11.63
CA VAL A 42 1.90 1.66 12.96
C VAL A 42 1.74 0.27 13.59
N TYR A 43 2.87 -0.34 13.95
CA TYR A 43 2.94 -1.57 14.72
C TYR A 43 3.77 -1.34 15.98
N PRO A 44 3.53 -2.11 17.05
CA PRO A 44 4.50 -2.19 18.12
C PRO A 44 5.76 -2.92 17.65
N GLY A 45 6.90 -2.61 18.26
CA GLY A 45 8.14 -3.35 18.16
C GLY A 45 8.04 -4.69 18.87
N LYS A 46 8.96 -5.59 18.53
CA LYS A 46 8.99 -6.97 19.06
C LYS A 46 9.05 -7.07 20.58
N GLU A 47 9.44 -6.02 21.30
CA GLU A 47 9.42 -5.97 22.77
C GLU A 47 8.01 -6.16 23.37
N ARG A 48 6.96 -5.85 22.60
CA ARG A 48 5.56 -6.10 22.98
C ARG A 48 5.06 -7.46 22.49
N GLN A 49 5.93 -8.33 21.97
CA GLN A 49 5.53 -9.63 21.48
C GLN A 49 5.15 -10.57 22.61
N VAL A 50 3.96 -11.16 22.49
CA VAL A 50 3.44 -12.14 23.44
C VAL A 50 3.04 -13.39 22.66
N ALA A 51 3.64 -14.53 23.00
CA ALA A 51 3.25 -15.80 22.37
C ALA A 51 1.75 -16.09 22.62
N PRO A 52 0.98 -16.53 21.62
CA PRO A 52 1.43 -17.08 20.33
C PRO A 52 1.44 -16.07 19.16
N ASP A 53 1.48 -14.76 19.39
CA ASP A 53 1.38 -13.78 18.30
C ASP A 53 2.57 -13.89 17.31
N PRO A 54 2.28 -13.91 16.00
CA PRO A 54 3.32 -14.06 14.99
C PRO A 54 4.18 -12.81 14.88
N ALA A 55 5.47 -13.00 14.58
CA ALA A 55 6.42 -11.89 14.44
C ALA A 55 5.98 -10.87 13.36
N THR A 56 5.24 -11.30 12.33
CA THR A 56 4.73 -10.45 11.25
C THR A 56 3.65 -9.45 11.68
N ASN A 57 3.21 -9.50 12.95
CA ASN A 57 2.33 -8.50 13.56
C ASN A 57 3.09 -7.35 14.27
N TYR A 58 4.43 -7.35 14.17
CA TYR A 58 5.30 -6.36 14.79
C TYR A 58 6.10 -5.61 13.72
N ALA A 59 6.60 -4.43 14.09
CA ALA A 59 7.27 -3.54 13.16
C ALA A 59 8.64 -4.05 12.68
N ASP A 60 9.38 -4.80 13.52
CA ASP A 60 10.73 -5.26 13.18
C ASP A 60 10.77 -6.09 11.89
N PRO A 61 9.94 -7.14 11.69
CA PRO A 61 10.00 -7.92 10.44
C PRO A 61 9.58 -7.13 9.21
N ALA A 62 8.58 -6.25 9.32
CA ALA A 62 8.19 -5.36 8.22
C ALA A 62 9.36 -4.48 7.78
N SER A 63 10.02 -3.85 8.75
CA SER A 63 11.09 -2.88 8.53
C SER A 63 12.40 -3.53 8.09
N ASP A 64 12.84 -4.56 8.83
CA ASP A 64 14.21 -5.08 8.75
C ASP A 64 14.32 -6.40 7.94
N LEU A 65 13.20 -7.03 7.56
CA LEU A 65 13.19 -8.25 6.75
C LEU A 65 12.44 -8.07 5.41
N VAL A 66 11.19 -7.65 5.45
CA VAL A 66 10.35 -7.58 4.23
C VAL A 66 10.71 -6.41 3.34
N THR A 67 10.97 -5.23 3.93
CA THR A 67 11.36 -4.05 3.14
C THR A 67 12.67 -4.26 2.35
N PRO A 68 13.78 -4.77 2.94
CA PRO A 68 14.98 -5.06 2.15
C PRO A 68 14.79 -6.21 1.17
N GLU A 69 14.01 -7.24 1.51
CA GLU A 69 13.66 -8.31 0.58
C GLU A 69 12.94 -7.73 -0.65
N TYR A 70 11.94 -6.86 -0.46
CA TYR A 70 11.25 -6.19 -1.55
C TYR A 70 12.24 -5.44 -2.46
N ALA A 71 13.17 -4.68 -1.86
CA ALA A 71 14.18 -3.95 -2.62
C ALA A 71 15.03 -4.89 -3.50
N ILE A 72 15.51 -6.01 -2.92
CA ILE A 72 16.33 -7.02 -3.61
C ILE A 72 15.55 -7.72 -4.72
N GLU A 73 14.32 -8.14 -4.45
CA GLU A 73 13.49 -8.88 -5.40
C GLU A 73 13.05 -8.01 -6.58
N THR A 74 12.84 -6.72 -6.35
CA THR A 74 12.30 -5.81 -7.38
C THR A 74 13.37 -4.95 -8.04
N GLY A 75 14.56 -4.86 -7.44
CA GLY A 75 15.63 -3.95 -7.86
C GLY A 75 15.19 -2.49 -7.75
N THR A 76 14.47 -2.12 -6.70
CA THR A 76 13.93 -0.76 -6.50
C THR A 76 14.54 -0.06 -5.30
N TRP A 77 14.64 1.27 -5.38
CA TRP A 77 14.80 2.07 -4.18
C TRP A 77 13.55 1.95 -3.33
N THR A 78 13.68 1.38 -2.13
CA THR A 78 12.51 1.07 -1.29
C THR A 78 12.49 1.96 -0.06
N LEU A 79 11.47 2.80 0.03
CA LEU A 79 11.24 3.73 1.13
C LEU A 79 10.09 3.19 1.97
N ALA A 80 10.39 2.86 3.22
CA ALA A 80 9.42 2.43 4.22
C ALA A 80 9.22 3.56 5.24
N PRO A 81 8.37 4.56 4.95
CA PRO A 81 8.01 5.54 5.96
C PRO A 81 7.25 4.86 7.09
N PHE A 82 7.42 5.36 8.31
CA PHE A 82 6.72 4.86 9.48
C PHE A 82 6.23 6.05 10.31
N GLN A 83 4.98 6.02 10.73
CA GLN A 83 4.41 7.11 11.51
C GLN A 83 5.01 7.11 12.93
N ARG A 84 5.37 8.30 13.40
CA ARG A 84 5.78 8.53 14.80
C ARG A 84 4.56 8.89 15.64
N LEU A 85 4.44 8.27 16.81
CA LEU A 85 3.45 8.58 17.83
C LEU A 85 4.05 9.44 18.94
N SER A 86 3.29 10.45 19.39
CA SER A 86 3.56 11.23 20.61
C SER A 86 2.58 10.83 21.72
N VAL A 87 2.92 11.15 22.96
CA VAL A 87 2.05 10.89 24.13
C VAL A 87 0.71 11.63 23.96
N GLU A 88 0.75 12.88 23.51
CA GLU A 88 -0.43 13.69 23.24
C GLU A 88 -1.28 13.09 22.11
N GLY A 89 -0.62 12.61 21.06
CA GLY A 89 -1.27 11.94 19.93
C GLY A 89 -1.99 10.67 20.37
N LEU A 90 -1.35 9.84 21.19
CA LEU A 90 -1.98 8.65 21.78
C LEU A 90 -3.21 9.03 22.61
N LYS A 91 -3.09 10.04 23.49
CA LYS A 91 -4.19 10.50 24.33
C LYS A 91 -5.40 10.97 23.52
N ILE A 92 -5.19 11.75 22.45
CA ILE A 92 -6.27 12.28 21.60
C ILE A 92 -6.95 11.17 20.79
N ASN A 93 -6.21 10.14 20.38
CA ASN A 93 -6.73 9.03 19.58
C ASN A 93 -7.25 7.85 20.43
N THR A 94 -7.14 7.93 21.76
CA THR A 94 -7.66 6.89 22.66
C THR A 94 -9.17 7.05 22.81
N PRO A 95 -9.97 6.00 22.56
CA PRO A 95 -11.42 6.04 22.76
C PRO A 95 -11.81 6.31 24.21
N GLU A 96 -12.98 6.92 24.43
CA GLU A 96 -13.53 7.12 25.77
C GLU A 96 -13.69 5.78 26.51
N GLY A 97 -13.25 5.72 27.77
CA GLY A 97 -13.30 4.52 28.60
C GLY A 97 -12.12 3.55 28.42
N VAL A 98 -11.14 3.89 27.57
CA VAL A 98 -9.87 3.15 27.42
C VAL A 98 -8.75 3.95 28.07
N GLU A 99 -7.92 3.28 28.89
CA GLU A 99 -6.72 3.91 29.43
C GLU A 99 -5.72 4.17 28.28
N PRO A 100 -5.28 5.42 28.07
CA PRO A 100 -4.38 5.75 26.97
C PRO A 100 -3.01 5.11 27.21
N GLU A 101 -2.43 4.57 26.13
CA GLU A 101 -1.02 4.19 26.14
C GLU A 101 -0.16 5.43 26.41
N THR A 102 0.83 5.28 27.29
CA THR A 102 1.69 6.38 27.78
C THR A 102 3.12 6.27 27.27
N ASP A 103 3.51 5.11 26.76
CA ASP A 103 4.81 4.87 26.17
C ASP A 103 4.70 4.71 24.64
N PRO A 104 4.88 5.80 23.87
CA PRO A 104 4.89 5.72 22.42
C PRO A 104 6.17 5.09 21.86
N SER A 105 7.22 4.91 22.67
CA SER A 105 8.55 4.50 22.17
C SER A 105 8.47 3.16 21.46
N VAL A 106 7.65 2.24 21.96
CA VAL A 106 7.49 0.90 21.38
C VAL A 106 6.87 0.90 19.97
N TYR A 107 6.34 2.01 19.47
CA TYR A 107 5.78 2.11 18.12
C TYR A 107 6.66 2.89 17.14
N ASN A 108 7.74 3.51 17.64
CA ASN A 108 8.53 4.49 16.91
C ASN A 108 9.88 3.91 16.45
N GLY A 109 10.53 4.59 15.51
CA GLY A 109 11.89 4.20 15.05
C GLY A 109 11.93 3.12 13.99
N HIS A 110 10.82 2.83 13.33
CA HIS A 110 10.69 1.74 12.36
C HIS A 110 10.78 2.17 10.89
N ALA A 111 10.97 3.46 10.62
CA ALA A 111 11.20 3.92 9.24
C ALA A 111 12.53 3.37 8.69
N ARG A 112 12.56 2.99 7.42
CA ARG A 112 13.77 2.50 6.73
C ARG A 112 13.82 3.01 5.29
N ILE A 113 15.04 3.14 4.77
CA ILE A 113 15.27 3.33 3.33
C ILE A 113 16.37 2.37 2.89
N TYR A 114 16.10 1.63 1.83
CA TYR A 114 17.01 0.66 1.24
C TYR A 114 17.32 0.99 -0.22
N ARG A 115 18.57 0.72 -0.61
CA ARG A 115 19.00 0.73 -2.01
C ARG A 115 18.41 -0.46 -2.79
N PRO A 116 18.44 -0.44 -4.13
CA PRO A 116 18.01 -1.56 -4.98
C PRO A 116 18.68 -2.91 -4.71
N ASP A 117 19.85 -2.93 -4.08
CA ASP A 117 20.58 -4.15 -3.70
C ASP A 117 20.23 -4.65 -2.29
N GLY A 118 19.29 -3.99 -1.61
CA GLY A 118 18.89 -4.29 -0.23
C GLY A 118 19.80 -3.69 0.84
N SER A 119 20.82 -2.91 0.48
CA SER A 119 21.66 -2.25 1.47
C SER A 119 20.89 -1.12 2.17
N LEU A 120 21.01 -1.06 3.50
CA LEU A 120 20.35 -0.08 4.35
C LEU A 120 21.04 1.28 4.22
N VAL A 121 20.26 2.33 3.92
CA VAL A 121 20.75 3.72 3.80
C VAL A 121 20.34 4.55 5.00
N VAL A 122 19.07 4.44 5.42
CA VAL A 122 18.53 5.26 6.50
C VAL A 122 17.87 4.38 7.54
N LYS A 123 18.31 4.55 8.78
CA LYS A 123 17.71 4.00 9.98
C LYS A 123 17.72 5.11 11.04
N PRO A 124 16.59 5.77 11.29
CA PRO A 124 16.54 6.81 12.31
C PRO A 124 16.68 6.20 13.71
N GLU A 125 17.07 7.05 14.65
CA GLU A 125 16.97 6.74 16.08
C GLU A 125 15.50 6.54 16.49
N LYS A 126 15.28 5.84 17.61
CA LYS A 126 13.94 5.45 18.06
C LYS A 126 13.03 6.65 18.35
N ASP A 127 13.62 7.76 18.81
CA ASP A 127 12.94 9.00 19.18
C ASP A 127 12.99 10.09 18.08
N PHE A 128 13.49 9.77 16.89
CA PHE A 128 13.58 10.72 15.79
C PHE A 128 12.19 11.26 15.41
N ASP A 129 12.10 12.59 15.34
CA ASP A 129 10.92 13.33 14.92
C ASP A 129 11.33 14.35 13.87
N GLY A 130 11.00 14.07 12.61
CA GLY A 130 11.42 14.90 11.49
C GLY A 130 11.30 14.23 10.14
N LEU A 131 11.99 14.82 9.16
CA LEU A 131 12.00 14.38 7.77
C LEU A 131 13.29 13.60 7.47
N LEU A 132 13.13 12.45 6.80
CA LEU A 132 14.24 11.68 6.26
C LEU A 132 14.45 12.06 4.80
N PHE A 133 15.70 12.33 4.42
CA PHE A 133 16.08 12.70 3.06
C PHE A 133 17.15 11.74 2.53
N VAL A 134 17.07 11.43 1.24
CA VAL A 134 18.05 10.63 0.51
C VAL A 134 18.10 11.11 -0.93
N ASP A 135 19.30 11.15 -1.50
CA ASP A 135 19.49 11.38 -2.94
C ASP A 135 19.41 10.03 -3.67
N ILE A 136 18.51 9.94 -4.64
CA ILE A 136 18.23 8.70 -5.39
C ILE A 136 18.81 8.82 -6.79
N ASP A 137 19.75 7.93 -7.14
CA ASP A 137 20.12 7.67 -8.52
C ASP A 137 19.32 6.47 -9.06
N LEU A 138 18.43 6.76 -10.01
CA LEU A 138 17.60 5.74 -10.66
C LEU A 138 18.42 4.78 -11.55
N ASN A 139 19.67 5.11 -11.88
CA ASN A 139 20.53 4.18 -12.60
C ASN A 139 20.91 2.97 -11.74
N GLU A 140 20.93 3.10 -10.41
CA GLU A 140 21.23 1.99 -9.50
C GLU A 140 20.23 0.83 -9.65
N THR A 141 18.97 1.12 -10.01
CA THR A 141 17.95 0.06 -10.26
C THR A 141 18.33 -0.82 -11.44
N HIS A 142 19.06 -0.27 -12.42
CA HIS A 142 19.49 -1.03 -13.60
C HIS A 142 20.62 -1.99 -13.25
N LEU A 143 21.51 -1.63 -12.32
CA LEU A 143 22.66 -2.45 -11.94
C LEU A 143 22.21 -3.80 -11.37
N THR A 144 21.20 -3.81 -10.50
CA THR A 144 20.65 -5.04 -9.91
C THR A 144 19.81 -5.84 -10.92
N LYS A 145 18.99 -5.17 -11.74
CA LYS A 145 18.18 -5.84 -12.78
C LYS A 145 19.04 -6.47 -13.88
N VAL A 146 20.19 -5.92 -14.23
CA VAL A 146 21.13 -6.59 -15.15
C VAL A 146 21.56 -7.96 -14.63
N LEU A 147 21.67 -8.14 -13.31
CA LEU A 147 22.01 -9.42 -12.69
C LEU A 147 20.78 -10.35 -12.56
N ALA A 148 19.64 -9.81 -12.11
CA ALA A 148 18.43 -10.59 -11.82
C ALA A 148 17.15 -9.81 -12.16
N ASP A 149 16.82 -9.71 -13.46
CA ASP A 149 15.58 -9.05 -13.91
C ASP A 149 14.39 -10.02 -13.89
N PHE A 150 13.58 -9.93 -12.83
CA PHE A 150 12.33 -10.67 -12.68
C PHE A 150 11.16 -10.10 -13.51
N ALA A 151 11.38 -9.10 -14.37
CA ALA A 151 10.44 -8.74 -15.44
C ALA A 151 10.86 -9.33 -16.80
N GLY A 152 12.11 -9.81 -16.92
CA GLY A 152 12.75 -10.12 -18.19
C GLY A 152 13.57 -11.40 -18.13
N HIS A 153 14.89 -11.28 -18.29
CA HIS A 153 15.79 -12.40 -18.61
C HIS A 153 15.89 -13.48 -17.53
N TYR A 154 15.59 -13.15 -16.28
CA TYR A 154 15.62 -14.10 -15.17
C TYR A 154 14.27 -14.80 -14.95
N MET A 155 13.20 -14.34 -15.62
CA MET A 155 11.89 -14.98 -15.54
C MET A 155 11.78 -16.23 -16.39
N ARG A 156 10.92 -17.15 -15.92
CA ARG A 156 10.58 -18.41 -16.58
C ARG A 156 9.11 -18.44 -17.02
N PRO A 157 8.73 -17.67 -18.05
CA PRO A 157 7.36 -17.65 -18.57
C PRO A 157 6.91 -18.98 -19.19
N ASP A 158 7.85 -19.88 -19.45
CA ASP A 158 7.59 -21.28 -19.81
C ASP A 158 7.08 -22.13 -18.64
N LEU A 159 7.33 -21.72 -17.39
CA LEU A 159 6.83 -22.39 -16.18
C LEU A 159 5.62 -21.68 -15.58
N ILE A 160 5.68 -20.36 -15.42
CA ILE A 160 4.64 -19.57 -14.76
C ILE A 160 4.42 -18.24 -15.46
N ARG A 161 3.15 -17.84 -15.61
CA ARG A 161 2.76 -16.54 -16.16
C ARG A 161 1.71 -15.89 -15.27
N LEU A 162 1.81 -14.58 -15.10
CA LEU A 162 0.79 -13.76 -14.44
C LEU A 162 -0.17 -13.20 -15.49
N LEU A 163 -1.44 -13.58 -15.41
CA LEU A 163 -2.51 -12.96 -16.19
C LEU A 163 -3.18 -11.88 -15.35
N VAL A 164 -3.15 -10.63 -15.82
CA VAL A 164 -3.69 -9.48 -15.11
C VAL A 164 -4.96 -9.00 -15.79
N ASP A 165 -6.07 -8.99 -15.05
CA ASP A 165 -7.32 -8.45 -15.55
C ASP A 165 -7.42 -6.95 -15.26
N THR A 166 -7.05 -6.14 -16.26
CA THR A 166 -6.97 -4.68 -16.18
C THR A 166 -8.30 -3.96 -16.37
N ARG A 167 -9.40 -4.70 -16.54
CA ARG A 167 -10.74 -4.09 -16.63
C ARG A 167 -11.11 -3.45 -15.30
N ARG A 168 -11.82 -2.31 -15.36
CA ARG A 168 -12.43 -1.68 -14.17
C ARG A 168 -13.27 -2.71 -13.41
N LYS A 169 -13.06 -2.80 -12.09
CA LYS A 169 -13.83 -3.68 -11.21
C LYS A 169 -14.98 -2.90 -10.57
N GLU A 170 -16.15 -3.51 -10.55
CA GLU A 170 -17.33 -3.02 -9.83
C GLU A 170 -17.84 -4.14 -8.92
N LEU A 171 -18.65 -3.78 -7.93
CA LEU A 171 -19.20 -4.76 -6.97
C LEU A 171 -19.98 -5.89 -7.68
N ILE A 172 -20.64 -5.58 -8.80
CA ILE A 172 -21.40 -6.54 -9.60
C ILE A 172 -20.95 -6.43 -11.05
N THR A 173 -20.58 -7.56 -11.63
CA THR A 173 -20.27 -7.73 -13.06
C THR A 173 -21.01 -8.96 -13.57
N GLU A 174 -21.59 -8.87 -14.77
CA GLU A 174 -22.38 -9.96 -15.35
C GLU A 174 -21.59 -10.57 -16.51
N ALA A 175 -21.48 -11.90 -16.52
CA ALA A 175 -20.89 -12.64 -17.62
C ALA A 175 -22.00 -13.27 -18.46
N ASP A 176 -21.94 -13.12 -19.78
CA ASP A 176 -22.84 -13.83 -20.70
C ASP A 176 -22.31 -15.21 -21.08
N ALA A 177 -23.12 -16.02 -21.77
CA ALA A 177 -22.76 -17.37 -22.22
C ALA A 177 -21.59 -17.39 -23.23
N ASN A 178 -21.25 -16.25 -23.83
CA ASN A 178 -20.13 -16.11 -24.77
C ASN A 178 -18.84 -15.65 -24.06
N GLY A 179 -18.88 -15.43 -22.74
CA GLY A 179 -17.75 -14.96 -21.94
C GLY A 179 -17.55 -13.44 -21.97
N SER A 180 -18.47 -12.67 -22.57
CA SER A 180 -18.44 -11.21 -22.47
C SER A 180 -18.77 -10.80 -21.04
N ILE A 181 -18.04 -9.83 -20.49
CA ILE A 181 -18.31 -9.30 -19.15
C ILE A 181 -18.82 -7.87 -19.27
N ALA A 182 -20.06 -7.65 -18.85
CA ALA A 182 -20.65 -6.33 -18.69
C ALA A 182 -20.33 -5.80 -17.28
N THR A 183 -19.91 -4.55 -17.21
CA THR A 183 -19.58 -3.85 -15.96
C THR A 183 -20.34 -2.54 -15.92
N TYR A 184 -21.08 -2.31 -14.82
CA TYR A 184 -21.84 -1.09 -14.60
C TYR A 184 -21.40 -0.46 -13.29
N THR A 185 -21.25 0.86 -13.26
CA THR A 185 -20.90 1.53 -12.01
C THR A 185 -21.99 1.33 -10.97
N THR A 186 -21.63 1.23 -9.68
CA THR A 186 -22.64 1.23 -8.61
C THR A 186 -23.59 2.42 -8.73
N ARG A 187 -23.07 3.57 -9.17
CA ARG A 187 -23.85 4.77 -9.45
C ARG A 187 -24.95 4.52 -10.49
N GLN A 188 -24.60 3.98 -11.65
CA GLN A 188 -25.55 3.64 -12.72
C GLN A 188 -26.54 2.54 -12.30
N ARG A 189 -26.05 1.48 -11.65
CA ARG A 189 -26.87 0.33 -11.23
C ARG A 189 -27.96 0.74 -10.24
N LEU A 190 -27.63 1.66 -9.33
CA LEU A 190 -28.57 2.18 -8.33
C LEU A 190 -29.33 3.42 -8.82
N GLY A 191 -29.09 3.89 -10.05
CA GLY A 191 -29.70 5.11 -10.58
C GLY A 191 -29.26 6.40 -9.87
N LEU A 192 -28.14 6.38 -9.15
CA LEU A 192 -27.57 7.55 -8.44
C LEU A 192 -26.94 8.57 -9.41
N ASP A 193 -26.89 8.25 -10.69
CA ASP A 193 -26.57 9.16 -11.79
C ASP A 193 -27.80 9.90 -12.33
N LYS A 194 -29.00 9.48 -11.93
CA LYS A 194 -30.25 10.14 -12.32
C LYS A 194 -30.59 11.26 -11.33
N PRO A 195 -31.25 12.34 -11.77
CA PRO A 195 -31.86 13.31 -10.88
C PRO A 195 -32.83 12.65 -9.91
N LEU A 196 -33.02 13.25 -8.73
CA LEU A 196 -34.09 12.85 -7.82
C LEU A 196 -35.45 13.09 -8.48
N ASP A 197 -36.42 12.23 -8.19
CA ASP A 197 -37.79 12.42 -8.65
C ASP A 197 -38.33 13.77 -8.17
N ASP A 198 -39.06 14.48 -9.03
CA ASP A 198 -39.75 15.72 -8.64
C ASP A 198 -40.70 15.44 -7.46
N LYS A 199 -40.75 16.36 -6.48
CA LYS A 199 -41.74 16.28 -5.40
C LYS A 199 -43.13 16.22 -6.04
N LYS A 200 -43.80 15.07 -5.93
CA LYS A 200 -45.22 14.96 -6.31
C LYS A 200 -45.99 16.04 -5.54
N GLY A 201 -46.72 16.85 -6.29
CA GLY A 201 -47.29 18.12 -5.85
C GLY A 201 -47.95 18.05 -4.47
N GLU A 202 -47.66 19.06 -3.65
CA GLU A 202 -48.50 19.45 -2.53
C GLU A 202 -49.93 19.59 -3.07
N GLN A 203 -50.79 18.63 -2.76
CA GLN A 203 -52.21 18.77 -3.01
C GLN A 203 -52.68 19.95 -2.16
N GLU A 204 -53.06 21.05 -2.83
CA GLU A 204 -53.77 22.17 -2.22
C GLU A 204 -54.97 21.60 -1.44
N THR A 205 -54.87 21.58 -0.12
CA THR A 205 -56.03 21.40 0.75
C THR A 205 -56.99 22.56 0.51
N PRO A 206 -58.25 22.33 0.11
CA PRO A 206 -59.21 23.41 -0.11
C PRO A 206 -59.54 24.09 1.23
N GLU A 207 -59.48 25.43 1.25
CA GLU A 207 -59.94 26.26 2.37
C GLU A 207 -61.42 25.97 2.67
N VAL A 208 -61.71 25.56 3.89
CA VAL A 208 -63.07 25.50 4.42
C VAL A 208 -63.41 26.89 4.96
N VAL A 209 -64.36 27.55 4.31
CA VAL A 209 -65.04 28.79 4.78
C VAL A 209 -66.08 28.43 5.83
#